data_AF-A0A8B6E7R1-F1
#
_entry.id   AF-A0A8B6E7R1-F1
#
_cell.length_a   1.000
_cell.length_b   1.000
_cell.length_c   1.000
_cell.angle_alpha   90.00
_cell.angle_beta   90.00
_cell.angle_gamma   90.00
#
_symmetry.space_group_name_H-M   'P 1'
#
loop_
_entity.id
_entity.type
_entity.pdbx_description
1 polymer ?
#
loop_
_entity_poly.entity_id
_entity_poly.type
_entity_poly.pdbx_seq_one_letter_code
_entity_poly.pdbx_strand_id
1 'polypeptide(L)'
;MTRTAYQLSIAMIMRSVLTCILVVSMCRTSIAAFTATSPLNAQPVPTGSIVKYGSKLINGDLASDYDPVTSIYTVPRTGIYKVTVTMMSGLVTGHTTLRKNGEIVVWLFTNKEYDMATQSINLQLQLGDEIWVQMNSGSSLYSVYNTFSAVLIKLTT
;
A
#
# COMPACT_ATOMS: atom_id res chain seq x y z
N MET A 1 -33.49 -8.45 48.94
CA MET A 1 -32.46 -7.44 48.59
C MET A 1 -31.42 -7.91 47.58
N THR A 2 -31.47 -9.16 47.10
CA THR A 2 -30.42 -9.77 46.26
C THR A 2 -30.52 -9.47 44.77
N ARG A 3 -31.73 -9.37 44.20
CA ARG A 3 -31.94 -9.23 42.75
C ARG A 3 -31.29 -8.00 42.11
N THR A 4 -31.29 -6.87 42.82
CA THR A 4 -30.74 -5.60 42.35
C THR A 4 -29.21 -5.63 42.27
N ALA A 5 -28.56 -6.24 43.26
CA ALA A 5 -27.09 -6.37 43.30
C ALA A 5 -26.54 -7.25 42.16
N TYR A 6 -27.26 -8.33 41.79
CA TYR A 6 -26.90 -9.17 40.65
C TYR A 6 -27.01 -8.44 39.31
N GLN A 7 -28.04 -7.61 39.13
CA GLN A 7 -28.23 -6.81 37.91
C GLN A 7 -27.15 -5.72 37.76
N LEU A 8 -26.79 -5.06 38.85
CA LEU A 8 -25.68 -4.10 38.90
C LEU A 8 -24.32 -4.76 38.58
N SER A 9 -24.08 -5.97 39.09
CA SER A 9 -22.87 -6.76 38.83
C SER A 9 -22.74 -7.15 37.35
N ILE A 10 -23.81 -7.66 36.72
CA ILE A 10 -23.83 -8.03 35.30
C ILE A 10 -23.60 -6.78 34.41
N ALA A 11 -24.23 -5.66 34.74
CA ALA A 11 -24.06 -4.42 33.99
C ALA A 11 -22.62 -3.87 34.05
N MET A 12 -21.94 -3.99 35.20
CA MET A 12 -20.53 -3.62 35.34
C MET A 12 -19.61 -4.55 34.53
N ILE A 13 -19.83 -5.86 34.58
CA ILE A 13 -19.05 -6.84 33.81
C ILE A 13 -19.23 -6.59 32.31
N MET A 14 -20.47 -6.37 31.86
CA MET A 14 -20.78 -6.12 30.45
C MET A 14 -20.15 -4.81 29.95
N ARG A 15 -20.12 -3.76 30.78
CA ARG A 15 -19.39 -2.52 30.47
C ARG A 15 -17.89 -2.77 30.34
N SER A 16 -17.28 -3.48 31.29
CA SER A 16 -15.85 -3.79 31.25
C SER A 16 -15.48 -4.64 30.02
N VAL A 17 -16.28 -5.65 29.71
CA VAL A 17 -16.07 -6.52 28.54
C VAL A 17 -16.24 -5.74 27.25
N LEU A 18 -17.26 -4.87 27.13
CA LEU A 18 -17.44 -4.01 25.97
C LEU A 18 -16.27 -3.04 25.78
N THR A 19 -15.77 -2.43 26.87
CA THR A 19 -14.58 -1.58 26.80
C THR A 19 -13.35 -2.38 26.36
N CYS A 20 -13.12 -3.58 26.92
CA CYS A 20 -12.04 -4.46 26.48
C CYS A 20 -12.16 -4.85 25.01
N ILE A 21 -13.37 -5.20 24.54
CA ILE A 21 -13.61 -5.53 23.13
C ILE A 21 -13.35 -4.31 22.24
N LEU A 22 -13.78 -3.12 22.65
CA LEU A 22 -13.51 -1.88 21.90
C LEU A 22 -12.02 -1.54 21.89
N VAL A 23 -11.31 -1.69 23.00
CA VAL A 23 -9.86 -1.48 23.10
C VAL A 23 -9.10 -2.50 22.26
N VAL A 24 -9.46 -3.78 22.32
CA VAL A 24 -8.86 -4.85 21.49
C VAL A 24 -9.22 -4.66 20.01
N SER A 25 -10.43 -4.17 19.72
CA SER A 25 -10.87 -3.83 18.37
C SER A 25 -10.17 -2.58 17.82
N MET A 26 -9.85 -1.59 18.66
CA MET A 26 -9.01 -0.44 18.32
C MET A 26 -7.53 -0.83 18.23
N CYS A 27 -7.13 -1.87 18.97
CA CYS A 27 -5.84 -2.54 18.89
C CYS A 27 -5.76 -3.52 17.70
N ARG A 28 -6.78 -3.58 16.83
CA ARG A 28 -6.69 -4.28 15.53
C ARG A 28 -5.60 -3.59 14.70
N THR A 29 -4.43 -4.21 14.77
CA THR A 29 -3.26 -4.13 13.91
C THR A 29 -2.89 -2.73 13.42
N SER A 30 -1.96 -2.09 14.14
CA SER A 30 -1.13 -0.96 13.71
C SER A 30 -0.19 -1.30 12.53
N ILE A 31 -0.60 -2.22 11.67
CA ILE A 31 0.19 -2.78 10.58
C ILE A 31 -0.61 -2.53 9.31
N ALA A 32 0.04 -1.90 8.34
CA ALA A 32 -0.50 -1.69 7.01
C ALA A 32 0.60 -2.05 6.02
N ALA A 33 0.33 -2.97 5.11
CA ALA A 33 1.34 -3.43 4.17
C ALA A 33 0.72 -3.99 2.90
N PHE A 34 1.30 -3.65 1.75
CA PHE A 34 0.97 -4.33 0.51
C PHE A 34 2.24 -4.62 -0.27
N THR A 35 2.17 -5.67 -1.08
CA THR A 35 3.13 -5.94 -2.14
C THR A 35 2.33 -6.42 -3.35
N ALA A 36 2.58 -5.82 -4.50
CA ALA A 36 1.97 -6.21 -5.75
C ALA A 36 3.01 -6.30 -6.86
N THR A 37 2.74 -7.16 -7.84
CA THR A 37 3.58 -7.34 -9.03
C THR A 37 2.79 -7.07 -10.30
N SER A 38 3.50 -6.69 -11.35
CA SER A 38 2.91 -6.65 -12.70
C SER A 38 2.50 -8.06 -13.15
N PRO A 39 1.46 -8.17 -14.00
CA PRO A 39 1.04 -9.45 -14.55
C PRO A 39 2.07 -10.01 -15.55
N LEU A 40 2.00 -11.32 -15.79
CA LEU A 40 2.72 -11.98 -16.87
C LEU A 40 2.30 -11.35 -18.21
N ASN A 41 3.26 -11.12 -19.12
CA ASN A 41 3.01 -10.49 -20.43
C ASN A 41 2.36 -9.09 -20.35
N ALA A 42 2.86 -8.25 -19.43
CA ALA A 42 2.44 -6.86 -19.31
C ALA A 42 2.48 -6.15 -20.67
N GLN A 43 1.35 -5.56 -21.05
CA GLN A 43 1.24 -4.78 -22.28
C GLN A 43 2.03 -3.48 -22.14
N PRO A 44 2.40 -2.85 -23.29
CA PRO A 44 2.98 -1.52 -23.25
C PRO A 44 2.13 -0.56 -22.42
N VAL A 45 2.76 0.19 -21.52
CA VAL A 45 2.08 1.11 -20.62
C VAL A 45 2.06 2.49 -21.28
N PRO A 46 0.88 3.07 -21.57
CA PRO A 46 0.79 4.40 -22.15
C PRO A 46 1.45 5.46 -21.26
N THR A 47 2.09 6.45 -21.88
CA THR A 47 2.62 7.61 -21.14
C THR A 47 1.47 8.34 -20.45
N GLY A 48 1.70 8.77 -19.20
CA GLY A 48 0.69 9.40 -18.36
C GLY A 48 -0.23 8.43 -17.62
N SER A 49 -0.19 7.13 -17.91
CA SER A 49 -1.07 6.15 -17.26
C SER A 49 -0.44 5.52 -16.02
N ILE A 50 -1.30 5.05 -15.11
CA ILE A 50 -0.88 4.31 -13.92
C ILE A 50 -0.39 2.92 -14.34
N VAL A 51 0.81 2.54 -13.87
CA VAL A 51 1.38 1.22 -14.08
C VAL A 51 0.54 0.18 -13.34
N LYS A 52 0.18 -0.90 -14.04
CA LYS A 52 -0.67 -1.96 -13.46
C LYS A 52 0.16 -3.00 -12.70
N TYR A 53 -0.18 -3.15 -11.42
CA TYR A 53 0.29 -4.24 -10.55
C TYR A 53 -0.92 -5.02 -10.02
N GLY A 54 -1.52 -5.83 -10.89
CA GLY A 54 -2.77 -6.54 -10.59
C GLY A 54 -2.62 -7.75 -9.65
N SER A 55 -1.40 -8.25 -9.45
CA SER A 55 -1.13 -9.45 -8.66
C SER A 55 -0.71 -9.08 -7.24
N LYS A 56 -1.65 -9.12 -6.30
CA LYS A 56 -1.36 -9.00 -4.86
C LYS A 56 -0.57 -10.21 -4.36
N LEU A 57 0.53 -9.98 -3.64
CA LEU A 57 1.29 -11.02 -2.96
C LEU A 57 0.93 -11.14 -1.47
N ILE A 58 0.36 -10.08 -0.89
CA ILE A 58 -0.17 -10.09 0.48
C ILE A 58 -1.70 -10.16 0.39
N ASN A 59 -2.28 -11.14 1.07
CA ASN A 59 -3.73 -11.36 1.16
C ASN A 59 -4.28 -10.90 2.51
N GLY A 60 -5.60 -10.67 2.57
CA GLY A 60 -6.32 -10.34 3.81
C GLY A 60 -6.30 -8.86 4.18
N ASP A 61 -6.70 -8.56 5.41
CA ASP A 61 -6.95 -7.19 5.93
C ASP A 61 -5.70 -6.29 5.93
N LEU A 62 -4.49 -6.84 5.77
CA LEU A 62 -3.25 -6.05 5.75
C LEU A 62 -3.06 -5.26 4.45
N ALA A 63 -3.61 -5.78 3.35
CA ALA A 63 -3.49 -5.23 2.01
C ALA A 63 -4.85 -4.77 1.45
N SER A 64 -5.84 -4.53 2.31
CA SER A 64 -7.18 -4.09 1.90
C SER A 64 -7.15 -2.74 1.19
N ASP A 65 -6.21 -1.88 1.55
CA ASP A 65 -6.16 -0.49 1.08
C ASP A 65 -5.37 -0.32 -0.23
N TYR A 66 -4.88 -1.42 -0.78
CA TYR A 66 -4.38 -1.47 -2.16
C TYR A 66 -5.48 -1.96 -3.09
N ASP A 67 -5.82 -1.18 -4.11
CA ASP A 67 -6.76 -1.60 -5.14
C ASP A 67 -5.98 -2.17 -6.35
N PRO A 68 -6.05 -3.49 -6.62
CA PRO A 68 -5.34 -4.10 -7.75
C PRO A 68 -5.91 -3.67 -9.11
N VAL A 69 -7.15 -3.18 -9.18
CA VAL A 69 -7.79 -2.72 -10.43
C VAL A 69 -7.23 -1.36 -10.83
N THR A 70 -7.16 -0.42 -9.91
CA THR A 70 -6.58 0.92 -10.17
C THR A 70 -5.06 0.93 -10.05
N SER A 71 -4.48 0.04 -9.24
CA SER A 71 -3.08 0.03 -8.78
C SER A 71 -2.70 1.21 -7.89
N ILE A 72 -3.68 1.72 -7.14
CA ILE A 72 -3.53 2.80 -6.16
C ILE A 72 -3.54 2.18 -4.76
N TYR A 73 -2.64 2.68 -3.90
CA TYR A 73 -2.68 2.42 -2.47
C TYR A 73 -3.19 3.66 -1.75
N THR A 74 -4.33 3.53 -1.06
CA THR A 74 -4.89 4.57 -0.20
C THR A 74 -4.39 4.35 1.22
N VAL A 75 -3.76 5.34 1.82
CA VAL A 75 -3.09 5.20 3.11
C VAL A 75 -4.12 5.03 4.24
N PRO A 76 -4.12 3.90 4.97
CA PRO A 76 -5.13 3.64 6.01
C PRO A 76 -4.81 4.28 7.35
N ARG A 77 -3.58 4.76 7.56
CA ARG A 77 -3.10 5.29 8.85
C ARG A 77 -2.02 6.34 8.63
N THR A 78 -2.05 7.41 9.42
CA THR A 78 -0.99 8.42 9.41
C THR A 78 0.30 7.85 10.01
N GLY A 79 1.41 7.99 9.30
CA GLY A 79 2.68 7.40 9.70
C GLY A 79 3.81 7.56 8.70
N ILE A 80 4.96 7.00 9.07
CA ILE A 80 6.10 6.82 8.18
C ILE A 80 5.97 5.43 7.53
N TYR A 81 5.99 5.42 6.20
CA TYR A 81 5.93 4.21 5.39
C TYR A 81 7.26 3.99 4.68
N LYS A 82 7.75 2.76 4.64
CA LYS A 82 8.78 2.36 3.69
C LYS A 82 8.08 1.97 2.39
N VAL A 83 8.35 2.69 1.31
CA VAL A 83 7.80 2.42 -0.03
C VAL A 83 8.93 1.95 -0.93
N THR A 84 8.73 0.84 -1.62
CA THR A 84 9.71 0.30 -2.57
C THR A 84 9.05 0.06 -3.92
N VAL A 85 9.68 0.56 -4.97
CA VAL A 85 9.26 0.36 -6.36
C VAL A 85 10.44 -0.20 -7.13
N THR A 86 10.21 -1.29 -7.86
CA THR A 86 11.16 -1.86 -8.81
C THR A 86 10.55 -1.89 -10.19
N MET A 87 11.34 -1.46 -11.17
CA MET A 87 11.03 -1.48 -12.58
C MET A 87 12.12 -2.25 -13.33
N MET A 88 11.72 -3.09 -14.27
CA MET A 88 12.59 -3.66 -15.29
C MET A 88 12.08 -3.20 -16.66
N SER A 89 12.94 -2.61 -17.48
CA SER A 89 12.64 -2.29 -18.88
C SER A 89 12.48 -3.53 -19.75
N GLY A 90 11.77 -3.41 -20.86
CA GLY A 90 11.86 -4.36 -21.97
C GLY A 90 13.07 -4.05 -22.87
N LEU A 91 12.81 -4.03 -24.19
CA LEU A 91 13.82 -3.69 -25.21
C LEU A 91 14.05 -2.19 -25.39
N VAL A 92 13.28 -1.35 -24.68
CA VAL A 92 13.38 0.12 -24.70
C VAL A 92 13.49 0.63 -23.26
N THR A 93 13.92 1.89 -23.11
CA THR A 93 14.01 2.56 -21.80
C THR A 93 12.67 2.58 -21.07
N GLY A 94 12.70 2.47 -19.75
CA GLY A 94 11.55 2.68 -18.87
C GLY A 94 11.75 3.93 -18.01
N HIS A 95 10.71 4.76 -17.89
CA HIS A 95 10.76 5.94 -17.04
C HIS A 95 9.44 6.11 -16.29
N THR A 96 9.48 5.83 -14.99
CA THR A 96 8.30 5.87 -14.12
C THR A 96 8.52 6.83 -12.96
N THR A 97 7.41 7.26 -12.37
CA THR A 97 7.41 8.11 -11.18
C THR A 97 6.56 7.45 -10.10
N LEU A 98 7.07 7.41 -8.87
CA LEU A 98 6.22 7.23 -7.71
C LEU A 98 5.55 8.57 -7.41
N ARG A 99 4.24 8.56 -7.28
CA ARG A 99 3.44 9.75 -7.00
C ARG A 99 2.71 9.64 -5.68
N LYS A 100 2.48 10.79 -5.06
CA LYS A 100 1.63 11.00 -3.89
C LYS A 100 0.63 12.10 -4.22
N ASN A 101 -0.67 11.80 -4.21
CA ASN A 101 -1.74 12.76 -4.52
C ASN A 101 -1.49 13.58 -5.81
N GLY A 102 -0.87 12.95 -6.81
CA GLY A 102 -0.56 13.57 -8.11
C GLY A 102 0.84 14.18 -8.20
N GLU A 103 1.47 14.50 -7.08
CA GLU A 103 2.83 15.04 -7.02
C GLU A 103 3.88 13.94 -7.17
N ILE A 104 5.00 14.26 -7.82
CA ILE A 104 6.11 13.32 -8.02
C ILE A 104 6.96 13.26 -6.75
N VAL A 105 7.15 12.06 -6.22
CA VAL A 105 7.98 11.81 -5.04
C VAL A 105 9.39 11.36 -5.46
N VAL A 106 9.48 10.35 -6.32
CA VAL A 106 10.75 9.87 -6.87
C VAL A 106 10.60 9.43 -8.32
N TRP A 107 11.73 9.50 -9.03
CA TRP A 107 11.88 9.04 -10.40
C TRP A 107 12.60 7.70 -10.43
N LEU A 108 12.21 6.85 -11.37
CA LEU A 108 12.92 5.64 -11.74
C LEU A 108 13.20 5.69 -13.23
N PHE A 109 14.44 5.44 -13.63
CA PHE A 109 14.86 5.38 -15.02
C PHE A 109 15.68 4.12 -15.25
N THR A 110 15.37 3.40 -16.32
CA THR A 110 16.19 2.29 -16.81
C THR A 110 16.67 2.59 -18.22
N ASN A 111 17.81 2.00 -18.57
CA ASN A 111 18.20 1.87 -19.96
C ASN A 111 17.32 0.80 -20.66
N LYS A 112 17.78 0.25 -21.78
CA LYS A 112 17.13 -0.83 -22.52
C LYS A 112 17.62 -2.22 -22.08
N GLU A 113 17.10 -3.26 -22.73
CA GLU A 113 17.60 -4.64 -22.65
C GLU A 113 17.53 -5.23 -21.23
N TYR A 114 16.35 -5.15 -20.62
CA TYR A 114 16.09 -5.74 -19.31
C TYR A 114 16.88 -5.12 -18.14
N ASP A 115 17.32 -3.86 -18.31
CA ASP A 115 17.88 -3.06 -17.22
C ASP A 115 16.85 -2.84 -16.10
N MET A 116 17.33 -2.67 -14.87
CA MET A 116 16.50 -2.60 -13.66
C MET A 116 16.82 -1.36 -12.84
N ALA A 117 15.76 -0.69 -12.37
CA ALA A 117 15.84 0.41 -11.44
C ALA A 117 14.95 0.13 -10.23
N THR A 118 15.49 0.41 -9.04
CA THR A 118 14.76 0.30 -7.79
C THR A 118 14.92 1.56 -6.97
N GLN A 119 13.83 2.03 -6.38
CA GLN A 119 13.86 3.07 -5.36
C GLN A 119 13.23 2.52 -4.08
N SER A 120 13.86 2.80 -2.94
CA SER A 120 13.33 2.48 -1.61
C SER A 120 13.45 3.72 -0.74
N ILE A 121 12.32 4.25 -0.31
CA ILE A 121 12.23 5.52 0.43
C ILE A 121 11.38 5.38 1.68
N ASN A 122 11.66 6.21 2.68
CA ASN A 122 10.76 6.41 3.82
C ASN A 122 9.96 7.69 3.58
N LEU A 123 8.63 7.59 3.59
CA LEU A 123 7.72 8.67 3.26
C LEU A 123 6.74 8.89 4.40
N GLN A 124 6.58 10.15 4.82
CA GLN A 124 5.51 10.55 5.74
C GLN A 124 4.19 10.64 4.95
N LEU A 125 3.23 9.80 5.35
CA LEU A 125 1.91 9.71 4.73
C LEU A 125 0.83 9.97 5.78
N GLN A 126 -0.25 10.60 5.35
CA GLN A 126 -1.44 10.88 6.14
C GLN A 126 -2.55 9.92 5.72
N LEU A 127 -3.46 9.64 6.66
CA LEU A 127 -4.71 8.93 6.37
C LEU A 127 -5.39 9.52 5.13
N GLY A 128 -5.66 8.69 4.13
CA GLY A 128 -6.32 9.07 2.89
C GLY A 128 -5.38 9.54 1.77
N ASP A 129 -4.08 9.72 2.02
CA ASP A 129 -3.11 9.95 0.94
C ASP A 129 -3.14 8.78 -0.05
N GLU A 130 -3.05 9.07 -1.34
CA GLU A 130 -2.97 8.07 -2.40
C GLU A 130 -1.57 8.04 -2.98
N ILE A 131 -1.01 6.83 -3.12
CA ILE A 131 0.25 6.62 -3.82
C ILE A 131 0.10 5.62 -4.97
N TRP A 132 0.80 5.88 -6.07
CA TRP A 132 0.82 5.01 -7.24
C TRP A 132 2.10 5.22 -8.06
N VAL A 133 2.35 4.30 -8.98
CA VAL A 133 3.43 4.43 -9.97
C VAL A 133 2.83 4.84 -11.30
N GLN A 134 3.35 5.91 -11.90
CA GLN A 134 2.89 6.43 -13.18
C GLN A 134 3.98 6.33 -14.23
N MET A 135 3.60 5.92 -15.44
CA MET A 135 4.49 5.93 -16.59
C MET A 135 4.70 7.36 -17.08
N ASN A 136 5.96 7.82 -17.09
CA ASN A 136 6.30 9.17 -17.54
C ASN A 136 6.82 9.19 -18.98
N SER A 137 7.60 8.18 -19.37
CA SER A 137 8.03 7.97 -20.76
C SER A 137 8.61 6.56 -20.93
N GLY A 138 8.73 6.08 -22.16
CA GLY A 138 9.22 4.72 -22.42
C GLY A 138 8.13 3.68 -22.12
N SER A 139 7.65 3.01 -23.15
CA SER A 139 6.35 2.32 -23.08
C SER A 139 6.44 0.85 -22.64
N SER A 140 7.59 0.31 -22.27
CA SER A 140 7.75 -1.14 -22.02
C SER A 140 8.36 -1.45 -20.66
N LEU A 141 7.52 -1.94 -19.74
CA LEU A 141 7.95 -2.64 -18.55
C LEU A 141 7.93 -4.14 -18.82
N TYR A 142 8.95 -4.86 -18.36
CA TYR A 142 9.08 -6.27 -18.64
C TYR A 142 8.42 -7.14 -17.58
N SER A 143 7.29 -7.74 -17.96
CA SER A 143 6.68 -8.89 -17.29
C SER A 143 6.52 -8.73 -15.76
N VAL A 144 6.61 -9.83 -15.02
CA VAL A 144 6.35 -9.96 -13.57
C VAL A 144 7.45 -9.39 -12.68
N TYR A 145 8.56 -8.88 -13.24
CA TYR A 145 9.73 -8.44 -12.47
C TYR A 145 9.55 -7.06 -11.82
N ASN A 146 8.45 -6.38 -12.14
CA ASN A 146 8.12 -5.08 -11.59
C ASN A 146 7.34 -5.26 -10.30
N THR A 147 7.77 -4.60 -9.22
CA THR A 147 7.14 -4.71 -7.91
C THR A 147 6.84 -3.33 -7.33
N PHE A 148 5.74 -3.25 -6.60
CA PHE A 148 5.34 -2.08 -5.83
C PHE A 148 4.92 -2.54 -4.44
N SER A 149 5.56 -2.00 -3.41
CA SER A 149 5.25 -2.34 -2.02
C SER A 149 5.30 -1.11 -1.13
N ALA A 150 4.49 -1.16 -0.08
CA ALA A 150 4.60 -0.25 1.05
C ALA A 150 4.36 -1.01 2.35
N VAL A 151 5.03 -0.57 3.42
CA VAL A 151 4.79 -1.04 4.79
C VAL A 151 4.88 0.13 5.76
N LEU A 152 3.90 0.24 6.65
CA LEU A 152 3.91 1.16 7.77
C LEU A 152 5.02 0.73 8.74
N ILE A 153 6.03 1.58 8.93
CA ILE A 153 7.15 1.30 9.85
C ILE A 153 7.01 2.05 11.17
N LYS A 154 6.24 3.15 11.20
CA LYS A 154 5.98 3.91 12.43
C LYS A 154 4.69 4.74 12.33
N LEU A 155 3.81 4.62 13.31
CA LEU A 155 2.66 5.53 13.47
C LEU A 155 3.12 6.93 13.89
N THR A 156 2.43 7.95 13.40
CA THR A 156 2.61 9.34 13.83
C THR A 156 1.24 9.94 14.09
N THR A 157 1.13 10.67 15.20
CA THR A 157 -0.06 11.43 15.61
C THR A 157 -0.28 12.66 14.75
#